data_AF-A0A2N4SC27-F1
#
_entry.id   AF-A0A2N4SC27-F1
#
_cell.length_a   1.000
_cell.length_b   1.000
_cell.length_c   1.000
_cell.angle_alpha   90.00
_cell.angle_beta   90.00
_cell.angle_gamma   90.00
#
_symmetry.space_group_name_H-M   'P 1'
#
loop_
_entity.id
_entity.type
_entity.pdbx_description
1 polymer ?
#
loop_
_entity_poly.entity_id
_entity_poly.type
_entity_poly.pdbx_seq_one_letter_code
_entity_poly.pdbx_strand_id
1 'polypeptide(L)' 'MFDVVRGANALYFPTSRQRKSGGAWEGVVQIVSADGTEIHVCTACRDNADEATRDAALDAILLACDKPAFDD' A
#
# COMPACT_ATOMS: atom_id res chain seq x y z
N MET A 1 -2.60 15.04 1.65
CA MET A 1 -1.25 14.88 1.08
C MET A 1 -1.02 13.38 1.01
N PHE A 2 -0.85 12.81 -0.19
CA PHE A 2 -0.57 11.38 -0.30
C PHE A 2 0.89 11.18 0.10
N ASP A 3 1.13 10.49 1.22
CA ASP A 3 2.47 10.04 1.58
C ASP A 3 2.93 9.04 0.53
N VAL A 4 3.98 9.36 -0.22
CA VAL A 4 4.57 8.45 -1.19
C VAL A 4 5.82 7.84 -0.57
N VAL A 5 5.84 6.52 -0.46
CA VAL A 5 7.01 5.78 0.01
C VAL A 5 7.86 5.47 -1.21
N ARG A 6 9.13 5.92 -1.18
CA ARG A 6 10.08 5.70 -2.26
C ARG A 6 10.94 4.49 -1.94
N GLY A 7 10.78 3.41 -2.69
CA GLY A 7 11.73 2.31 -2.69
C GLY A 7 12.82 2.53 -3.73
N ALA A 8 13.74 1.57 -3.84
CA ALA A 8 14.89 1.66 -4.75
C ALA A 8 14.47 1.76 -6.23
N ASN A 9 13.49 0.96 -6.66
CA ASN A 9 13.06 0.84 -8.06
C ASN A 9 11.54 0.96 -8.26
N ALA A 10 10.80 1.33 -7.21
CA ALA A 10 9.36 1.48 -7.26
C ALA A 10 8.89 2.59 -6.33
N LEU A 11 7.75 3.18 -6.69
CA LEU A 11 7.01 4.12 -5.87
C LEU A 11 5.80 3.42 -5.27
N TYR A 12 5.64 3.53 -3.97
CA TYR A 12 4.59 2.89 -3.21
C TYR A 12 3.65 3.98 -2.74
N PHE A 13 2.42 3.93 -3.23
CA PHE A 13 1.36 4.90 -2.97
C PHE A 13 0.34 4.25 -2.02
N PRO A 14 0.51 4.38 -0.70
CA PRO A 14 -0.49 3.99 0.26
C PRO A 14 -1.75 4.84 0.10
N THR A 15 -2.88 4.16 0.10
CA THR A 15 -4.21 4.74 0.04
C THR A 15 -5.18 3.85 0.83
N SER A 16 -6.40 4.32 1.04
CA SER A 16 -7.47 3.52 1.59
C SER A 16 -8.59 3.35 0.57
N ARG A 17 -9.28 2.22 0.63
CA ARG A 17 -10.40 1.90 -0.24
C ARG A 17 -11.58 1.42 0.60
N GLN A 18 -12.73 2.06 0.46
CA GLN A 18 -13.96 1.59 1.08
C GLN A 18 -14.48 0.35 0.34
N ARG A 19 -14.80 -0.72 1.08
CA ARG A 19 -15.48 -1.88 0.51
C ARG A 19 -16.91 -1.51 0.12
N LYS A 20 -17.34 -1.97 -1.06
CA LYS A 20 -18.72 -1.79 -1.55
C LYS A 20 -19.78 -2.39 -0.60
N SER A 21 -19.41 -3.37 0.22
CA SER A 21 -20.31 -4.02 1.16
C SER A 21 -19.71 -3.96 2.57
N GLY A 22 -20.49 -3.51 3.54
CA GLY A 22 -20.13 -3.51 4.97
C GLY A 22 -19.50 -2.23 5.52
N GLY A 23 -19.27 -1.20 4.70
CA GLY A 23 -18.78 0.11 5.18
C GLY A 23 -17.33 0.14 5.67
N ALA A 24 -16.69 -1.02 5.78
CA ALA A 24 -15.29 -1.16 6.18
C ALA A 24 -14.32 -0.63 5.12
N TRP A 25 -13.16 -0.19 5.58
CA TRP A 25 -12.06 0.36 4.80
C TRP A 25 -10.90 -0.61 4.76
N GLU A 26 -10.28 -0.77 3.60
CA GLU A 26 -9.06 -1.55 3.41
C GLU A 26 -7.89 -0.62 3.10
N GLY A 27 -6.74 -0.91 3.69
CA GLY A 27 -5.49 -0.32 3.24
C GLY A 27 -5.12 -0.89 1.87
N VAL A 28 -4.65 -0.03 0.96
CA VAL A 28 -4.21 -0.43 -0.38
C VAL A 28 -2.91 0.28 -0.69
N VAL A 29 -1.91 -0.44 -1.19
CA VAL A 29 -0.66 0.13 -1.67
C VAL A 29 -0.59 -0.10 -3.17
N GLN A 30 -0.62 1.00 -3.93
CA GLN A 30 -0.32 0.94 -5.35
C GLN A 30 1.19 1.03 -5.54
N ILE A 31 1.77 0.01 -6.15
CA ILE A 31 3.21 -0.10 -6.38
C ILE A 31 3.45 0.16 -7.85
N VAL A 32 4.18 1.22 -8.17
CA VAL A 32 4.50 1.62 -9.55
C VAL A 32 6.00 1.46 -9.76
N SER A 33 6.39 0.55 -10.64
CA SER A 33 7.77 0.33 -11.07
C SER A 33 7.90 0.54 -12.58
N ALA A 34 9.12 0.38 -13.11
CA ALA A 34 9.36 0.39 -14.55
C ALA A 34 8.70 -0.81 -15.26
N ASP A 35 8.57 -1.94 -14.57
CA ASP A 35 8.03 -3.19 -15.12
C ASP A 35 6.49 -3.22 -15.15
N GLY A 36 5.83 -2.36 -14.37
CA GLY A 36 4.39 -2.27 -14.34
C GLY A 36 3.83 -1.65 -13.06
N THR A 37 2.52 -1.79 -12.88
CA THR A 37 1.81 -1.38 -11.68
C THR A 37 1.20 -2.60 -11.00
N GLU A 38 1.50 -2.78 -9.72
CA GLU A 38 0.92 -3.81 -8.86
C GLU A 38 0.05 -3.16 -7.77
N ILE A 39 -0.98 -3.88 -7.32
CA ILE A 39 -1.83 -3.43 -6.21
C ILE A 39 -1.72 -4.44 -5.08
N HIS A 40 -1.19 -3.99 -3.95
CA HIS A 40 -1.22 -4.73 -2.71
C HIS A 40 -2.41 -4.26 -1.86
N VAL A 41 -3.20 -5.19 -1.33
CA VAL A 41 -4.33 -4.88 -0.43
C VAL A 41 -4.01 -5.43 0.94
N CYS A 42 -4.01 -4.56 1.95
CA CYS A 42 -3.77 -4.96 3.32
C CYS A 42 -4.83 -5.96 3.77
N THR A 43 -4.40 -6.96 4.55
CA THR A 43 -5.29 -8.04 5.01
C THR A 43 -6.30 -7.57 6.06
N ALA A 44 -5.95 -6.52 6.82
CA ALA A 44 -6.78 -5.95 7.85
C ALA A 44 -7.81 -4.95 7.26
N CYS A 45 -9.07 -5.14 7.63
CA CYS A 45 -10.12 -4.14 7.43
C CYS A 45 -10.22 -3.24 8.65
N ARG A 46 -10.50 -1.96 8.45
CA ARG A 46 -10.68 -0.94 9.48
C ARG A 46 -12.05 -0.29 9.38
N ASP A 47 -12.52 0.28 10.48
CA ASP A 47 -13.80 0.99 10.51
C ASP A 47 -13.71 2.40 9.91
N ASN A 48 -12.49 2.94 9.74
CA ASN A 48 -12.27 4.26 9.19
C ASN A 48 -11.12 4.30 8.17
N ALA A 49 -11.18 5.30 7.29
CA ALA A 49 -10.24 5.50 6.18
C ALA A 49 -8.82 5.84 6.66
N ASP A 50 -8.70 6.60 7.76
CA ASP A 50 -7.41 7.04 8.29
C ASP A 50 -6.59 5.88 8.82
N GLU A 51 -7.19 4.97 9.58
CA GLU A 51 -6.52 3.75 10.07
C GLU A 51 -6.14 2.83 8.92
N ALA A 52 -7.04 2.63 7.94
CA ALA A 52 -6.74 1.85 6.75
C ALA A 52 -5.55 2.44 5.96
N THR A 53 -5.48 3.77 5.86
CA THR A 53 -4.37 4.46 5.20
C THR A 53 -3.07 4.32 5.99
N ARG A 54 -3.11 4.34 7.33
CA ARG A 54 -1.93 4.11 8.17
C ARG A 54 -1.41 2.70 8.04
N ASP A 55 -2.29 1.71 8.04
CA ASP A 55 -1.92 0.32 7.77
C ASP A 55 -1.24 0.20 6.41
N ALA A 56 -1.84 0.78 5.36
CA ALA A 56 -1.24 0.81 4.02
C ALA A 56 0.12 1.51 4.00
N ALA A 57 0.30 2.59 4.76
CA ALA A 57 1.57 3.30 4.83
C ALA A 57 2.66 2.44 5.49
N LEU A 58 2.34 1.75 6.59
CA LEU A 58 3.25 0.82 7.24
C LEU A 58 3.61 -0.34 6.30
N ASP A 59 2.61 -0.90 5.63
CA ASP A 59 2.80 -1.99 4.67
C ASP A 59 3.64 -1.55 3.47
N ALA A 60 3.42 -0.33 2.96
CA ALA A 60 4.24 0.26 1.90
C ALA A 60 5.71 0.40 2.30
N ILE A 61 5.99 0.79 3.55
CA ILE A 61 7.35 0.87 4.09
C ILE A 61 7.96 -0.53 4.18
N LEU A 62 7.22 -1.50 4.70
CA LEU A 62 7.68 -2.88 4.79
C LEU A 62 7.95 -3.48 3.40
N LEU A 63 7.04 -3.31 2.44
CA LEU A 63 7.19 -3.77 1.05
C LEU A 63 8.37 -3.09 0.35
N ALA A 64 8.65 -1.82 0.65
CA ALA A 64 9.82 -1.12 0.13
C ALA A 64 11.14 -1.60 0.77
N CYS A 65 11.10 -2.13 1.99
CA CYS A 65 12.26 -2.69 2.69
C CYS A 65 12.52 -4.18 2.41
N ASP A 66 11.46 -4.99 2.33
CA ASP A 66 11.50 -6.47 2.24
C ASP A 66 11.70 -6.98 0.81
N LYS A 67 11.29 -6.19 -0.19
CA LYS A 67 11.68 -6.38 -1.59
C LYS A 67 12.79 -5.38 -1.95
N PRO A 68 14.05 -5.55 -1.49
CA PRO A 68 15.15 -5.01 -2.28
C PRO A 68 15.05 -5.71 -3.64
N ALA A 69 15.04 -4.92 -4.71
CA ALA A 69 15.00 -5.47 -6.05
C ALA A 69 16.14 -6.51 -6.18
N PHE A 70 15.77 -7.71 -6.65
CA PHE A 70 16.64 -8.87 -6.92
C PHE A 70 17.02 -9.73 -5.70
N ASP A 71 16.32 -10.85 -5.56
CA ASP A 71 16.96 -12.13 -5.18
C ASP A 71 17.81 -12.52 -6.40
N ASP A 72 19.13 -12.65 -6.23
CA ASP A 72 20.09 -13.08 -7.27
C ASP A 72 19.82 -14.53 -7.73
#